data_AF-A0A5D2VVK9-F1
#
_entry.id   AF-A0A5D2VVK9-F1
#
_cell.length_a   1.000
_cell.length_b   1.000
_cell.length_c   1.000
_cell.angle_alpha   90.00
_cell.angle_beta   90.00
_cell.angle_gamma   90.00
#
_symmetry.space_group_name_H-M   'P 1'
#
loop_
_entity.id
_entity.type
_entity.pdbx_description
1 polymer ?
#
loop_
_entity_poly.entity_id
_entity_poly.type
_entity_poly.pdbx_seq_one_letter_code
_entity_poly.pdbx_strand_id
1 'polypeptide(L)'
;VSSHCFDNHGIRGSPTSTVIGPSKHRHSTLRDPNFVENYFKSGKDIFDESVSFILRYMLCFSTLYLIVSCIERHTMTITNLLRKM
;
A
#
# COMPACT_ATOMS: atom_id res chain seq x y z
N VAL A 1 -8.03 23.62 41.86
CA VAL A 1 -8.54 24.91 41.34
C VAL A 1 -7.62 25.30 40.18
N SER A 2 -8.05 25.06 38.94
CA SER A 2 -8.42 26.08 37.91
C SER A 2 -7.19 26.83 37.35
N SER A 3 -6.98 27.14 36.07
CA SER A 3 -7.87 27.29 34.90
C SER A 3 -7.04 27.41 33.61
N HIS A 4 -7.62 26.92 32.50
CA HIS A 4 -7.65 27.47 31.12
C HIS A 4 -6.44 28.19 30.50
N CYS A 5 -6.08 27.73 29.29
CA CYS A 5 -5.96 28.61 28.11
C CYS A 5 -6.30 27.80 26.84
N PHE A 6 -7.55 27.89 26.39
CA PHE A 6 -7.88 27.70 24.98
C PHE A 6 -7.60 29.04 24.31
N ASP A 7 -6.76 29.07 23.29
CA ASP A 7 -6.73 30.20 22.37
C ASP A 7 -6.74 29.70 20.93
N ASN A 8 -7.92 29.85 20.32
CA ASN A 8 -8.15 29.74 18.90
C ASN A 8 -8.24 31.18 18.38
N HIS A 9 -7.27 31.65 17.60
CA HIS A 9 -7.55 32.75 16.66
C HIS A 9 -6.58 32.78 15.48
N GLY A 10 -7.14 32.72 14.26
CA GLY A 10 -6.38 32.92 13.03
C GLY A 10 -7.03 32.39 11.75
N ILE A 11 -8.30 32.71 11.49
CA ILE A 11 -8.94 32.51 10.17
C ILE A 11 -8.37 33.55 9.19
N ARG A 12 -7.94 33.15 7.98
CA ARG A 12 -8.43 33.67 6.66
C ARG A 12 -7.51 33.31 5.47
N GLY A 13 -8.00 32.46 4.57
CA GLY A 13 -7.44 32.23 3.22
C GLY A 13 -7.72 30.82 2.66
N SER A 14 -8.73 30.68 1.79
CA SER A 14 -9.03 29.49 0.95
C SER A 14 -8.25 29.58 -0.38
N PRO A 15 -8.06 28.54 -1.24
CA PRO A 15 -8.61 27.18 -1.27
C PRO A 15 -7.57 26.05 -1.53
N THR A 16 -8.03 24.80 -1.39
CA THR A 16 -7.45 23.60 -2.02
C THR A 16 -6.07 23.14 -1.57
N SER A 17 -6.06 22.21 -0.62
CA SER A 17 -5.37 20.94 -0.84
C SER A 17 -5.90 19.97 0.19
N THR A 18 -6.82 19.10 -0.23
CA THR A 18 -7.09 17.87 0.51
C THR A 18 -5.83 17.02 0.39
N VAL A 19 -4.81 17.35 1.19
CA VAL A 19 -3.76 16.40 1.51
C VAL A 19 -4.48 15.36 2.37
N ILE A 20 -5.03 14.35 1.71
CA ILE A 20 -5.24 13.04 2.32
C ILE A 20 -3.83 12.49 2.55
N GLY A 21 -3.11 13.10 3.50
CA GLY A 21 -1.99 12.44 4.13
C GLY A 21 -2.57 11.20 4.80
N PRO A 22 -1.78 10.13 4.96
CA PRO A 22 -2.25 8.96 5.71
C PRO A 22 -2.82 9.50 7.00
N SER A 23 -4.12 9.25 7.24
CA SER A 23 -4.72 9.66 8.51
C SER A 23 -3.78 9.07 9.54
N LYS A 24 -3.07 9.92 10.29
CA LYS A 24 -2.21 9.44 11.36
C LYS A 24 -3.18 8.83 12.33
N HIS A 25 -3.44 7.54 12.15
CA HIS A 25 -4.29 6.75 13.01
C HIS A 25 -3.67 6.98 14.37
N ARG A 26 -4.35 7.76 15.22
CA ARG A 26 -3.86 8.02 16.56
C ARG A 26 -3.62 6.65 17.15
N HIS A 27 -2.36 6.31 17.38
CA HIS A 27 -2.03 5.01 17.97
C HIS A 27 -2.79 4.98 19.29
N SER A 28 -3.75 4.06 19.39
CA SER A 28 -4.43 3.86 20.65
C SER A 28 -3.35 3.45 21.66
N THR A 29 -3.24 4.22 22.72
CA THR A 29 -2.35 3.96 23.84
C THR A 29 -3.03 2.99 24.81
N LEU A 30 -2.28 2.39 25.72
CA LEU A 30 -2.83 1.52 26.76
C LEU A 30 -3.88 2.20 27.66
N ARG A 31 -3.99 3.53 27.61
CA ARG A 31 -5.02 4.31 28.31
C ARG A 31 -6.32 4.45 27.52
N ASP A 32 -6.36 4.07 26.25
CA ASP A 32 -7.56 4.16 25.44
C ASP A 32 -8.51 3.00 25.78
N PRO A 33 -9.79 3.26 26.06
CA PRO A 33 -10.75 2.24 26.46
C PRO A 33 -10.97 1.16 25.38
N ASN A 34 -10.69 1.48 24.11
CA ASN A 34 -10.81 0.57 22.97
C ASN A 34 -9.45 0.06 22.47
N PHE A 35 -8.38 0.17 23.27
CA PHE A 35 -7.01 -0.19 22.88
C PHE A 35 -6.92 -1.61 22.30
N VAL A 36 -7.55 -2.58 22.96
CA VAL A 36 -7.49 -3.99 22.58
C VAL A 36 -8.08 -4.20 21.19
N GLU A 37 -9.29 -3.68 20.96
CA GLU A 37 -9.98 -3.85 19.68
C GLU A 37 -9.25 -3.11 18.54
N ASN A 38 -8.76 -1.90 18.80
CA ASN A 38 -8.00 -1.12 17.82
C ASN A 38 -6.65 -1.77 17.49
N TYR A 39 -5.97 -2.38 18.47
CA TYR A 39 -4.72 -3.10 18.26
C TYR A 39 -4.91 -4.31 17.34
N PHE A 40 -5.89 -5.16 17.63
CA PHE A 40 -6.18 -6.34 16.81
C PHE A 40 -6.69 -5.98 15.42
N LYS A 41 -7.54 -4.94 15.30
CA LYS A 41 -8.04 -4.46 14.02
C LYS A 41 -6.91 -3.90 13.14
N SER A 42 -6.04 -3.07 13.71
CA SER A 42 -4.87 -2.54 12.99
C SER A 42 -3.93 -3.66 12.54
N GLY A 43 -3.70 -4.68 13.38
CA GLY A 43 -2.89 -5.84 13.01
C GLY A 43 -3.50 -6.66 11.87
N LYS A 44 -4.82 -6.87 11.89
CA LYS A 44 -5.55 -7.56 10.81
C LYS A 44 -5.44 -6.79 9.49
N ASP A 45 -5.66 -5.48 9.52
CA ASP A 45 -5.64 -4.64 8.31
C ASP A 45 -4.23 -4.63 7.67
N ILE A 46 -3.18 -4.50 8.48
CA ILE A 46 -1.78 -4.58 8.01
C ILE A 46 -1.47 -5.96 7.41
N PHE A 47 -1.93 -7.03 8.06
CA PHE A 47 -1.72 -8.40 7.59
C PHE A 47 -2.42 -8.65 6.25
N ASP A 48 -3.70 -8.26 6.14
CA ASP A 48 -4.49 -8.45 4.92
C ASP A 48 -3.93 -7.63 3.75
N GLU A 49 -3.51 -6.39 3.99
CA GLU A 49 -2.89 -5.55 2.96
C GLU A 49 -1.55 -6.12 2.48
N SER A 50 -0.71 -6.59 3.42
CA SER A 50 0.59 -7.18 3.11
C SER A 50 0.46 -8.48 2.31
N VAL A 51 -0.46 -9.36 2.70
CA VAL A 51 -0.72 -10.62 1.99
C VAL A 51 -1.28 -10.34 0.59
N SER A 52 -2.22 -9.41 0.46
CA SER A 52 -2.75 -8.98 -0.84
C SER A 52 -1.65 -8.43 -1.75
N PHE A 53 -0.75 -7.60 -1.21
CA PHE A 53 0.39 -7.08 -1.95
C PHE A 53 1.32 -8.19 -2.42
N ILE A 54 1.69 -9.12 -1.54
CA ILE A 54 2.57 -10.26 -1.87
C ILE A 54 1.93 -11.12 -2.96
N LEU A 55 0.66 -11.47 -2.84
CA LEU A 55 -0.04 -12.28 -3.84
C LEU A 55 -0.10 -11.59 -5.21
N ARG A 56 -0.39 -10.29 -5.25
CA ARG A 56 -0.37 -9.50 -6.49
C ARG A 56 1.03 -9.45 -7.10
N TYR A 57 2.04 -9.23 -6.27
CA TYR A 57 3.43 -9.21 -6.71
C TYR A 57 3.85 -10.56 -7.29
N MET A 58 3.54 -11.68 -6.62
CA MET A 58 3.81 -13.02 -7.10
C MET A 58 3.11 -13.29 -8.44
N LEU A 59 1.83 -12.94 -8.57
CA LEU A 59 1.07 -13.11 -9.81
C LEU A 59 1.67 -12.29 -10.97
N CYS A 60 2.01 -11.03 -10.72
CA CYS A 60 2.68 -10.17 -11.70
C CYS A 60 4.03 -10.76 -12.13
N PHE A 61 4.84 -11.20 -11.17
CA PHE A 61 6.14 -11.79 -11.44
C PHE A 61 6.02 -13.07 -12.28
N SER A 62 5.11 -13.99 -11.92
CA SER A 62 4.87 -15.20 -12.69
C SER A 62 4.39 -14.91 -14.12
N THR A 63 3.53 -13.90 -14.29
CA THR A 63 3.03 -13.49 -15.61
C THR A 63 4.16 -12.92 -16.47
N LEU A 64 4.97 -12.03 -15.91
CA LEU A 64 6.13 -11.46 -16.61
C LEU A 64 7.14 -12.54 -17.00
N TYR A 65 7.43 -13.46 -16.08
CA TYR A 65 8.31 -14.60 -16.34
C TYR A 65 7.82 -15.43 -17.53
N LEU A 66 6.53 -15.78 -17.54
CA LEU A 66 5.93 -16.58 -18.62
C LEU A 66 5.98 -15.87 -19.97
N ILE A 67 5.74 -14.55 -20.01
CA ILE A 67 5.85 -13.73 -21.22
C ILE A 67 7.29 -13.76 -21.76
N VAL A 68 8.28 -13.49 -20.90
CA VAL A 68 9.70 -13.47 -21.30
C VAL A 68 10.13 -14.85 -21.81
N SER A 69 9.78 -15.93 -21.10
CA SER A 69 10.08 -17.29 -21.55
C SER A 69 9.42 -17.63 -22.89
N CYS A 70 8.21 -17.13 -23.13
CA CYS A 70 7.52 -17.32 -24.41
C CYS A 70 8.25 -16.60 -25.55
N ILE A 71 8.62 -15.33 -25.34
CA ILE A 71 9.38 -14.54 -26.31
C ILE A 71 10.72 -15.20 -26.63
N GLU A 72 11.45 -15.66 -25.61
CA GLU A 72 12.73 -16.32 -25.78
C GLU A 72 12.60 -17.61 -26.63
N ARG A 73 11.61 -18.43 -26.33
CA ARG A 73 11.31 -19.66 -27.09
C ARG A 73 10.97 -19.37 -28.56
N HIS A 74 10.09 -18.39 -28.81
CA HIS A 74 9.72 -18.00 -30.16
C HIS A 74 10.93 -17.44 -30.93
N THR A 75 11.72 -16.59 -30.27
CA THR A 75 12.94 -16.04 -30.84
C THR A 75 13.86 -17.18 -31.28
N MET A 76 14.22 -18.11 -30.38
CA MET A 76 15.06 -19.26 -30.73
C MET A 76 14.51 -20.08 -31.90
N THR A 77 13.20 -20.31 -31.93
CA THR A 77 12.55 -21.06 -33.01
C THR A 77 12.70 -20.36 -34.36
N ILE A 78 12.47 -19.04 -34.40
CA ILE A 78 12.61 -18.22 -35.61
C ILE A 78 14.07 -18.20 -36.06
N THR A 79 15.03 -17.97 -35.14
CA THR A 79 16.46 -17.94 -35.50
C THR A 79 16.92 -19.28 -36.08
N ASN A 80 16.44 -20.40 -35.54
CA ASN A 80 16.76 -21.73 -36.05
C ASN A 80 16.14 -22.00 -37.42
N LEU A 81 14.91 -21.51 -37.68
CA LEU A 81 14.28 -21.61 -38.99
C LEU A 81 15.06 -20.79 -40.04
N LEU A 82 15.40 -19.54 -39.70
CA LEU A 82 16.19 -18.65 -40.57
C LEU A 82 17.57 -19.23 -40.87
N ARG A 83 18.25 -19.85 -39.90
CA ARG A 83 19.55 -20.50 -40.12
C ARG A 83 19.46 -21.72 -41.05
N LYS A 84 18.27 -22.31 -41.19
CA LYS A 84 18.05 -23.53 -41.99
C LYS A 84 17.64 -23.22 -43.44
N MET A 85 17.26 -21.97 -43.73
CA MET A 85 17.02 -21.45 -45.08
C MET A 85 18.32 -21.00 -45.71
#